data_AF-A0A1Q5JSL5-F1
#
_entry.id   AF-A0A1Q5JSL5-F1
#
_cell.length_a   1.000
_cell.length_b   1.000
_cell.length_c   1.000
_cell.angle_alpha   90.00
_cell.angle_beta   90.00
_cell.angle_gamma   90.00
#
_symmetry.space_group_name_H-M   'P 1'
#
loop_
_entity.id
_entity.type
_entity.pdbx_description
1 polymer ?
#
loop_
_entity_poly.entity_id
_entity_poly.type
_entity_poly.pdbx_seq_one_letter_code
_entity_poly.pdbx_strand_id
1 'polypeptide(L)'
;MKDPAEGRLSFTELFDLPVAVDLRTAARALGIGSTTAYRLIREHEFPCPVLRIGRRYRIPTNELMRALGIDDRPLYSVDPEEDTDDPSIGF
;
A
#
# COMPACT_ATOMS: atom_id res chain seq x y z
N MET A 1 -28.12 -10.93 -2.82
CA MET A 1 -26.85 -11.45 -2.29
C MET A 1 -25.80 -10.44 -2.68
N LYS A 2 -25.23 -9.68 -1.74
CA LYS A 2 -24.33 -8.57 -2.07
C LYS A 2 -22.93 -9.13 -2.28
N ASP A 3 -22.31 -8.88 -3.43
CA ASP A 3 -21.00 -9.43 -3.76
C ASP A 3 -19.97 -9.03 -2.68
N PRO A 4 -19.15 -9.98 -2.18
CA PRO A 4 -18.11 -9.68 -1.19
C PRO A 4 -17.02 -8.72 -1.71
N ALA A 5 -17.05 -8.39 -3.01
CA ALA A 5 -16.18 -7.43 -3.68
C ALA A 5 -16.65 -5.97 -3.59
N GLU A 6 -17.95 -5.69 -3.42
CA GLU A 6 -18.47 -4.31 -3.35
C GLU A 6 -17.93 -3.52 -2.14
N GLY A 7 -17.43 -4.22 -1.14
CA GLY A 7 -16.81 -3.65 0.05
C GLY A 7 -15.29 -3.57 0.01
N ARG A 8 -14.59 -3.95 -1.07
CA ARG A 8 -13.12 -3.92 -1.14
C ARG A 8 -12.67 -2.77 -2.03
N LEU A 9 -11.48 -2.22 -1.80
CA LEU A 9 -10.87 -1.29 -2.74
C LEU A 9 -10.29 -2.08 -3.92
N SER A 10 -10.46 -1.55 -5.13
CA SER A 10 -9.78 -2.08 -6.32
C SER A 10 -8.30 -1.65 -6.34
N PHE A 11 -7.51 -2.30 -7.20
CA PHE A 11 -6.10 -1.99 -7.37
C PHE A 11 -5.89 -0.53 -7.79
N THR A 12 -6.60 -0.05 -8.81
CA THR A 12 -6.51 1.33 -9.28
C THR A 12 -6.87 2.34 -8.21
N GLU A 13 -7.92 2.08 -7.43
CA GLU A 13 -8.33 2.97 -6.32
C GLU A 13 -7.28 3.05 -5.21
N LEU A 14 -6.44 2.02 -5.03
CA LEU A 14 -5.38 2.02 -4.01
C LEU A 14 -4.24 2.98 -4.39
N PHE A 15 -3.88 3.06 -5.67
CA PHE A 15 -2.79 3.92 -6.15
C PHE A 15 -3.18 5.40 -6.24
N ASP A 16 -4.46 5.71 -6.32
CA ASP A 16 -4.97 7.09 -6.35
C ASP A 16 -5.22 7.68 -4.95
N LEU A 17 -4.82 6.96 -3.89
CA LEU A 17 -5.03 7.39 -2.53
C LEU A 17 -4.14 8.59 -2.17
N PRO A 18 -4.65 9.51 -1.33
CA PRO A 18 -3.81 10.57 -0.75
C PRO A 18 -2.71 9.95 0.11
N VAL A 19 -1.68 10.75 0.46
CA VAL A 19 -0.52 10.34 1.28
C VAL A 19 -0.93 9.61 2.58
N ALA A 20 -2.09 9.93 3.14
CA ALA A 20 -2.67 9.18 4.26
C ALA A 20 -4.20 9.07 4.14
N VAL A 21 -4.73 7.91 4.50
CA VAL A 21 -6.17 7.60 4.49
C VAL A 21 -6.75 7.51 5.90
N ASP A 22 -8.07 7.55 6.02
CA ASP A 22 -8.75 7.27 7.29
C ASP A 22 -8.85 5.75 7.57
N LEU A 23 -9.17 5.40 8.83
CA LEU A 23 -9.27 4.02 9.27
C LEU A 23 -10.31 3.19 8.52
N ARG A 24 -11.43 3.78 8.10
CA ARG A 24 -12.47 3.04 7.39
C ARG A 24 -11.97 2.63 6.02
N THR A 25 -11.25 3.52 5.35
CA THR A 25 -10.60 3.27 4.07
C THR A 25 -9.51 2.19 4.20
N ALA A 26 -8.65 2.26 5.22
CA ALA A 26 -7.65 1.22 5.48
C ALA A 26 -8.29 -0.15 5.82
N ALA A 27 -9.34 -0.17 6.64
CA ALA A 27 -10.09 -1.39 6.95
C ALA A 27 -10.70 -2.03 5.70
N ARG A 28 -11.22 -1.19 4.79
CA ARG A 28 -11.74 -1.61 3.48
C ARG A 28 -10.66 -2.26 2.63
N ALA A 29 -9.48 -1.65 2.57
CA ALA A 29 -8.32 -2.20 1.85
C ALA A 29 -7.90 -3.57 2.39
N LEU A 30 -7.90 -3.72 3.72
CA LEU A 30 -7.56 -4.96 4.41
C LEU A 30 -8.69 -6.01 4.39
N GLY A 31 -9.87 -5.68 3.85
CA GLY A 31 -11.02 -6.59 3.81
C GLY A 31 -11.66 -6.87 5.18
N ILE A 32 -11.47 -5.98 6.17
CA ILE A 32 -12.02 -6.12 7.52
C ILE A 32 -13.10 -5.07 7.83
N GLY A 33 -14.00 -5.41 8.74
CA GLY A 33 -15.02 -4.47 9.21
C GLY A 33 -14.45 -3.35 10.09
N SER A 34 -15.06 -2.17 10.05
CA SER A 34 -14.61 -1.01 10.85
C SER A 34 -14.55 -1.29 12.36
N THR A 35 -15.50 -2.02 12.93
CA THR A 35 -15.48 -2.44 14.34
C THR A 35 -14.26 -3.29 14.67
N THR A 36 -13.90 -4.23 13.79
CA THR A 36 -12.69 -5.06 13.92
C THR A 36 -11.44 -4.18 13.86
N ALA A 37 -11.37 -3.23 12.94
CA ALA A 37 -10.24 -2.31 12.84
C ALA A 37 -10.06 -1.46 14.11
N TYR A 38 -11.13 -0.91 14.67
CA TYR A 38 -11.07 -0.18 15.95
C TYR A 38 -10.68 -1.08 17.13
N ARG A 39 -11.11 -2.35 17.14
CA ARG A 39 -10.68 -3.33 18.15
C ARG A 39 -9.18 -3.58 18.07
N LEU A 40 -8.66 -3.91 16.89
CA LEU A 40 -7.24 -4.15 16.65
C LEU A 40 -6.37 -2.93 17.02
N ILE A 41 -6.84 -1.70 16.76
CA ILE A 41 -6.11 -0.50 17.21
C ILE A 41 -6.03 -0.41 18.73
N ARG A 42 -7.13 -0.69 19.44
CA ARG A 42 -7.14 -0.67 20.91
C ARG A 42 -6.28 -1.78 21.51
N GLU A 43 -6.16 -2.90 20.82
CA GLU A 43 -5.34 -4.04 21.20
C GLU A 43 -3.88 -3.91 20.73
N HIS A 44 -3.54 -2.83 20.00
CA HIS A 44 -2.23 -2.61 19.37
C HIS A 44 -1.82 -3.70 18.36
N GLU A 45 -2.80 -4.37 17.75
CA GLU A 45 -2.63 -5.46 16.78
C GLU A 45 -2.99 -5.04 15.35
N PHE A 46 -3.25 -3.75 15.11
CA PHE A 46 -3.54 -3.29 13.75
C PHE A 46 -2.28 -3.42 12.86
N PRO A 47 -2.39 -3.96 11.64
CA PRO A 47 -1.22 -4.35 10.84
C PRO A 47 -0.41 -3.19 10.26
N CYS A 48 -0.88 -1.95 10.43
CA CYS A 48 -0.21 -0.74 9.96
C CYS A 48 0.05 0.21 11.14
N PRO A 49 1.10 1.03 11.09
CA PRO A 49 1.24 2.20 11.95
C PRO A 49 0.03 3.12 11.83
N VAL A 50 -0.52 3.57 12.97
CA VAL A 50 -1.68 4.45 13.01
C VAL A 50 -1.29 5.79 13.61
N LEU A 51 -1.43 6.86 12.84
CA LEU A 51 -1.22 8.22 13.27
C LEU A 51 -2.50 8.75 13.94
N ARG A 52 -2.39 9.16 15.20
CA ARG A 52 -3.49 9.82 15.92
C ARG A 52 -3.37 11.33 15.81
N ILE A 53 -4.15 11.93 14.91
CA ILE A 53 -4.17 13.38 14.71
C ILE A 53 -5.44 13.93 15.34
N GLY A 54 -5.30 14.43 16.57
CA GLY A 54 -6.43 14.83 17.42
C GLY A 54 -7.40 13.66 17.64
N ARG A 55 -8.63 13.80 17.13
CA ARG A 55 -9.68 12.76 17.25
C ARG A 55 -9.74 11.79 16.07
N ARG A 56 -8.90 11.98 15.04
CA ARG A 56 -8.93 11.19 13.80
C ARG A 56 -7.77 10.20 13.76
N TYR A 57 -8.05 9.03 13.20
CA TYR A 57 -7.02 8.04 12.83
C TYR A 57 -6.63 8.27 11.38
N ARG A 58 -5.33 8.31 11.13
CA ARG A 58 -4.74 8.38 9.79
C ARG A 58 -3.75 7.24 9.62
N ILE A 59 -3.78 6.60 8.46
CA ILE A 59 -2.90 5.51 8.10
C ILE A 59 -2.12 5.98 6.89
N PRO A 60 -0.77 6.05 6.96
CA PRO A 60 0.05 6.34 5.80
C PRO A 60 -0.20 5.30 4.71
N THR A 61 -0.44 5.77 3.48
CA THR A 61 -0.80 4.89 2.36
C THR A 61 0.34 3.92 2.01
N ASN A 62 1.58 4.36 2.12
CA ASN A 62 2.78 3.52 1.93
C ASN A 62 2.83 2.34 2.93
N GLU A 63 2.51 2.58 4.21
CA GLU A 63 2.49 1.52 5.22
C GLU A 63 1.32 0.55 5.01
N LEU A 64 0.18 1.07 4.54
CA LEU A 64 -0.94 0.24 4.14
C LEU A 64 -0.57 -0.66 2.95
N MET A 65 0.11 -0.12 1.95
CA MET A 65 0.63 -0.89 0.82
C MET A 65 1.63 -1.97 1.28
N ARG A 66 2.59 -1.62 2.14
CA ARG A 66 3.54 -2.59 2.72
C ARG A 66 2.84 -3.72 3.46
N ALA A 67 1.83 -3.41 4.28
CA ALA A 67 1.03 -4.42 4.98
C ALA A 67 0.25 -5.35 4.04
N LEU A 68 -0.09 -4.86 2.84
CA LEU A 68 -0.70 -5.65 1.76
C LEU A 68 0.34 -6.43 0.92
N GLY A 69 1.63 -6.33 1.24
CA GLY A 69 2.72 -6.95 0.49
C GLY A 69 3.09 -6.22 -0.80
N ILE A 70 2.59 -4.99 -0.98
CA ILE A 70 2.92 -4.13 -2.12
C ILE A 70 4.12 -3.28 -1.73
N ASP A 71 5.25 -3.53 -2.38
CA ASP A 71 6.48 -2.78 -2.17
C ASP A 71 6.61 -1.71 -3.24
N ASP A 72 6.84 -0.46 -2.83
CA ASP A 72 7.07 0.69 -3.71
C ASP A 72 8.54 0.68 -4.18
N ARG A 73 8.94 -0.44 -4.79
CA ARG A 73 10.25 -0.53 -5.43
C ARG A 73 10.14 0.12 -6.81
N PRO A 74 10.91 1.18 -7.10
CA PRO A 74 10.98 1.69 -8.45
C PRO A 74 11.51 0.57 -9.35
N LEU A 75 10.63 0.05 -10.21
CA LEU A 75 11.05 -0.79 -11.33
C LEU A 75 11.65 0.15 -12.37
N TYR A 76 12.96 0.35 -12.31
CA TYR A 76 13.68 0.95 -13.41
C TYR A 76 13.54 0.00 -14.60
N SER A 77 12.86 0.43 -15.65
CA SER A 77 12.79 -0.27 -16.94
C SER A 77 14.07 -0.05 -17.75
N VAL A 78 15.23 -0.06 -17.09
CA VAL A 78 16.52 -0.08 -17.77
C VAL A 78 16.95 -1.53 -17.74
N ASP A 79 16.69 -2.26 -18.82
CA ASP A 79 17.57 -3.37 -19.16
C ASP A 79 18.97 -2.74 -19.16
N PRO A 80 19.94 -3.23 -18.35
CA PRO A 80 21.30 -2.76 -18.51
C PRO A 80 21.65 -3.14 -19.95
N GLU A 81 21.68 -2.14 -20.84
CA GLU A 81 22.47 -2.22 -22.04
C GLU A 81 23.84 -2.58 -21.49
N GLU A 82 24.24 -3.85 -21.68
CA GLU A 82 25.61 -4.25 -21.44
C GLU A 82 26.39 -3.36 -22.40
N ASP A 83 26.89 -2.23 -21.88
CA ASP A 83 27.99 -1.44 -22.42
C ASP A 83 29.18 -2.39 -22.51
N THR A 84 29.08 -3.32 -23.44
CA THR A 84 30.19 -4.05 -24.00
C THR A 84 30.79 -3.03 -24.96
N ASP A 85 31.51 -2.07 -24.37
CA ASP A 85 32.70 -1.51 -25.00
C ASP A 85 33.58 -2.73 -25.37
N ASP A 86 33.26 -3.37 -26.50
CA ASP A 86 34.09 -4.37 -27.14
C ASP A 86 35.23 -3.61 -27.81
N PRO A 87 36.44 -3.58 -27.23
CA PRO A 87 37.55 -2.85 -27.82
C PRO A 87 38.17 -3.64 -28.98
N SER A 88 37.53 -4.71 -29.47
CA SER A 88 38.12 -5.63 -30.46
C SER A 88 37.92 -5.18 -31.93
N ILE A 89 37.26 -4.05 -32.20
CA ILE A 89 37.23 -3.46 -33.54
C ILE A 89 38.29 -2.34 -33.64
N GLY A 90 39.50 -2.76 -34.01
CA GLY A 90 40.50 -1.91 -34.69
C GLY A 90 41.73 -1.53 -33.87
N PHE A 91 42.86 -2.20 -34.13
CA PHE A 91 43.94 -1.71 -35.00
C PHE A 91 44.77 -2.88 -35.53
#